data_AF-A0A3C2AQP1-F1
#
_entry.id   AF-A0A3C2AQP1-F1
#
_cell.length_a   1.000
_cell.length_b   1.000
_cell.length_c   1.000
_cell.angle_alpha   90.00
_cell.angle_beta   90.00
_cell.angle_gamma   90.00
#
_symmetry.space_group_name_H-M   'P 1'
#
loop_
_entity.id
_entity.type
_entity.pdbx_description
1 polymer ?
#
loop_
_entity_poly.entity_id
_entity_poly.type
_entity_poly.pdbx_seq_one_letter_code
_entity_poly.pdbx_strand_id
1 'polypeptide(L)'
;MVPTPPEYGENAYLNSALPPGSDPGQLDHPSNADPTFNQIIAGQDPNRSVPNGMFTSFGDAPGGSAEELREINLAIGMEYWYNKLFAIRAGYFHEAASKGNRQFFTVGAGIKYNVFGLDFAYLIPTTQRNPLE
;
A
#
# COMPACT_ATOMS: atom_id res chain seq x y z
N MET A 1 -3.97 -9.43 0.66
CA MET A 1 -3.36 -8.53 1.66
C MET A 1 -1.86 -8.59 1.46
N VAL A 2 -1.17 -7.47 1.54
CA VAL A 2 0.27 -7.39 1.31
C VAL A 2 0.91 -7.07 2.65
N PRO A 3 1.90 -7.83 3.14
CA PRO A 3 2.55 -7.52 4.41
C PRO A 3 3.04 -6.07 4.48
N THR A 4 2.69 -5.34 5.55
CA THR A 4 3.29 -4.03 5.83
C THR A 4 4.73 -4.24 6.32
N PRO A 5 5.74 -3.52 5.76
CA PRO A 5 7.11 -3.59 6.25
C PRO A 5 7.22 -3.18 7.73
N PRO A 6 8.09 -3.82 8.54
CA PRO A 6 8.35 -3.40 9.91
C PRO A 6 9.08 -2.04 9.94
N GLU A 7 8.93 -1.34 11.06
CA GLU A 7 9.74 -0.18 11.40
C GLU A 7 11.00 -0.61 12.17
N TYR A 8 12.14 -0.08 11.75
CA TYR A 8 13.44 -0.35 12.39
C TYR A 8 13.85 0.84 13.25
N GLY A 9 14.49 0.56 14.39
CA GLY A 9 15.07 1.60 15.24
C GLY A 9 16.20 2.33 14.53
N GLU A 10 16.09 3.65 14.45
CA GLU A 10 17.14 4.54 13.97
C GLU A 10 18.08 4.92 15.12
N ASN A 11 19.39 5.01 14.84
CA ASN A 11 20.34 5.49 15.84
C ASN A 11 20.28 7.02 15.90
N ALA A 12 19.70 7.55 16.98
CA ALA A 12 19.53 8.99 17.24
C ALA A 12 20.86 9.80 17.30
N TYR A 13 22.01 9.11 17.38
CA TYR A 13 23.33 9.71 17.44
C TYR A 13 24.06 9.77 16.08
N LEU A 14 23.50 9.20 15.01
CA LEU A 14 24.04 9.32 13.63
C LEU A 14 23.68 10.66 12.96
N ASN A 15 22.62 11.30 13.41
CA ASN A 15 21.95 12.43 12.78
C ASN A 15 21.86 13.68 13.69
N SER A 16 22.47 13.65 14.88
CA SER A 16 22.62 14.80 15.77
C SER A 16 24.01 15.43 15.67
N ALA A 17 24.09 16.76 15.72
CA ALA A 17 25.37 17.47 15.78
C ALA A 17 26.04 17.16 17.13
N LEU A 18 27.06 16.31 17.09
CA LEU A 18 27.79 15.89 18.28
C LEU A 18 28.61 17.06 18.86
N PRO A 19 28.72 17.17 20.20
CA PRO A 19 29.68 18.08 20.84
C PRO A 19 31.10 17.86 20.29
N PRO A 20 31.96 18.91 20.26
CA PRO A 20 33.34 18.76 19.85
C PRO A 20 34.06 17.70 20.71
N GLY A 21 34.58 16.64 20.08
CA GLY A 21 35.27 15.53 20.76
C GLY A 21 34.49 14.22 20.88
N SER A 22 33.26 14.17 20.37
CA SER A 22 32.51 12.91 20.20
C SER A 22 32.59 12.45 18.73
N ASP A 23 33.60 11.65 18.41
CA ASP A 23 33.75 11.05 17.09
C ASP A 23 32.88 9.77 16.97
N PRO A 24 31.96 9.67 16.00
CA PRO A 24 31.20 8.44 15.76
C PRO A 24 32.15 7.35 15.23
N GLY A 25 32.16 6.17 15.86
CA GLY A 25 32.98 5.02 15.44
C GLY A 25 33.91 4.37 16.50
N GLN A 26 34.01 4.88 17.73
CA GLN A 26 34.77 4.21 18.80
C GLN A 26 33.98 3.02 19.39
N LEU A 27 34.61 1.83 19.47
CA LEU A 27 33.95 0.57 19.89
C LEU A 27 33.32 0.61 21.31
N ASP A 28 33.75 1.54 22.16
CA ASP A 28 33.28 1.69 23.55
C ASP A 28 32.49 2.99 23.79
N HIS A 29 32.04 3.66 22.72
CA HIS A 29 31.32 4.93 22.87
C HIS A 29 29.82 4.68 23.17
N PRO A 30 29.24 5.29 24.22
CA PRO A 30 27.83 5.08 24.59
C PRO A 30 26.83 5.53 23.50
N SER A 31 27.26 6.37 22.55
CA SER A 31 26.45 6.79 21.39
C SER A 31 26.45 5.81 20.22
N ASN A 32 27.30 4.78 20.23
CA ASN A 32 27.31 3.71 19.22
C ASN A 32 26.49 2.49 19.65
N ALA A 33 26.06 2.46 20.91
CA ALA A 33 25.28 1.39 21.50
C ALA A 33 23.84 1.85 21.75
N ASP A 34 23.14 2.28 20.70
CA ASP A 34 21.68 2.27 20.78
C ASP A 34 21.24 0.79 20.68
N PRO A 35 20.72 0.18 21.75
CA PRO A 35 20.32 -1.22 21.74
C PRO A 35 19.17 -1.48 20.76
N THR A 36 18.48 -0.44 20.28
CA THR A 36 17.37 -0.53 19.33
C THR A 36 17.78 -0.40 17.87
N PHE A 37 19.04 -0.04 17.58
CA PHE A 37 19.52 0.15 16.21
C PHE A 37 19.38 -1.12 15.39
N ASN A 38 18.70 -1.01 14.24
CA ASN A 38 18.41 -2.13 13.33
C ASN A 38 17.59 -3.27 13.96
N GLN A 39 16.96 -3.03 15.12
CA GLN A 39 15.95 -3.91 15.67
C GLN A 39 14.55 -3.48 15.21
N ILE A 40 13.64 -4.44 15.08
CA ILE A 40 12.23 -4.17 14.77
C ILE A 40 11.59 -3.51 16.00
N ILE A 41 11.25 -2.24 15.88
CA ILE A 41 10.60 -1.47 16.95
C ILE A 41 9.07 -1.54 16.84
N ALA A 42 8.54 -1.80 15.63
CA ALA A 42 7.13 -2.06 15.39
C ALA A 42 6.92 -2.92 14.13
N GLY A 43 5.86 -3.73 14.12
CA GLY A 43 5.55 -4.67 13.04
C GLY A 43 6.13 -6.07 13.24
N GLN A 44 6.07 -6.94 12.22
CA GLN A 44 6.58 -8.32 12.30
C GLN A 44 7.81 -8.56 11.42
N ASP A 45 8.58 -9.60 11.75
CA ASP A 45 9.78 -10.01 11.00
C ASP A 45 9.42 -10.40 9.54
N PRO A 46 10.02 -9.74 8.54
CA PRO A 46 9.79 -10.05 7.13
C PRO A 46 10.38 -11.41 6.73
N ASN A 47 11.35 -11.95 7.47
CA ASN A 47 12.01 -13.23 7.19
C ASN A 47 11.24 -14.44 7.73
N ARG A 48 9.98 -14.58 7.32
CA ARG A 48 9.11 -15.70 7.65
C ARG A 48 8.75 -16.52 6.42
N SER A 49 8.43 -17.80 6.61
CA SER A 49 8.03 -18.67 5.49
C SER A 49 6.78 -18.13 4.78
N VAL A 50 6.70 -18.32 3.46
CA VAL A 50 5.58 -17.83 2.64
C VAL A 50 4.20 -18.24 3.21
N PRO A 51 3.96 -19.49 3.64
CA PRO A 51 2.68 -19.85 4.25
C PRO A 51 2.42 -19.10 5.55
N ASN A 52 3.44 -18.92 6.40
CA ASN A 52 3.31 -18.19 7.65
C ASN A 52 2.98 -16.71 7.39
N GLY A 53 3.66 -16.09 6.42
CA GLY A 53 3.40 -14.71 6.01
C GLY A 53 1.97 -14.50 5.48
N MET A 54 1.41 -15.46 4.74
CA MET A 54 0.03 -15.34 4.24
C MET A 54 -1.01 -15.27 5.38
N PHE A 55 -0.89 -16.12 6.41
CA PHE A 55 -1.84 -16.14 7.51
C PHE A 55 -1.60 -15.03 8.54
N THR A 56 -0.37 -14.58 8.71
CA THR A 56 -0.02 -13.52 9.68
C THR A 56 -0.10 -12.11 9.12
N SER A 57 -0.23 -11.93 7.80
CA SER A 57 -0.34 -10.63 7.12
C SER A 57 -1.60 -9.81 7.44
N PHE A 58 -2.52 -10.33 8.25
CA PHE A 58 -3.75 -9.62 8.64
C PHE A 58 -3.60 -8.80 9.94
N GLY A 59 -2.44 -8.88 10.59
CA GLY A 59 -2.16 -8.19 11.84
C GLY A 59 -0.68 -7.97 12.06
N ASP A 60 0.06 -7.75 10.97
CA ASP A 60 1.50 -7.48 11.00
C ASP A 60 1.84 -5.99 10.92
N ALA A 61 0.85 -5.13 10.68
CA ALA A 61 1.07 -3.69 10.55
C ALA A 61 1.50 -3.05 11.89
N PRO A 62 2.58 -2.25 11.89
CA PRO A 62 3.05 -1.50 13.06
C PRO A 62 2.01 -0.51 13.61
N GLY A 63 1.12 0.00 12.74
CA GLY A 63 0.00 0.89 13.09
C GLY A 63 -1.27 0.17 13.57
N GLY A 64 -1.23 -1.16 13.72
CA GLY A 64 -2.35 -1.97 14.18
C GLY A 64 -3.54 -2.01 13.21
N SER A 65 -4.72 -2.39 13.73
CA SER A 65 -5.93 -2.64 12.92
C SER A 65 -6.42 -1.44 12.11
N ALA A 66 -6.14 -0.21 12.54
CA ALA A 66 -6.47 1.00 11.78
C ALA A 66 -5.64 1.13 10.50
N GLU A 67 -4.37 0.69 10.53
CA GLU A 67 -3.51 0.65 9.35
C GLU A 67 -3.90 -0.51 8.41
N GLU A 68 -4.28 -1.66 8.99
CA GLU A 68 -4.77 -2.81 8.24
C GLU A 68 -6.07 -2.50 7.48
N LEU A 69 -7.00 -1.74 8.08
CA LEU A 69 -8.23 -1.32 7.40
C LEU A 69 -7.94 -0.41 6.20
N ARG A 70 -6.82 0.34 6.22
CA ARG A 70 -6.40 1.20 5.10
C ARG A 70 -5.77 0.38 3.97
N GLU A 71 -5.37 -0.87 4.20
CA GLU A 71 -4.94 -1.78 3.13
C GLU A 71 -6.08 -2.35 2.30
N ILE A 72 -7.32 -2.19 2.77
CA ILE A 72 -8.48 -2.73 2.06
C ILE A 72 -8.71 -1.91 0.79
N ASN A 73 -8.51 -2.56 -0.35
CA ASN A 73 -8.93 -2.05 -1.65
C ASN A 73 -10.43 -2.29 -1.82
N LEU A 74 -11.20 -1.22 -2.05
CA LEU A 74 -12.63 -1.29 -2.30
C LEU A 74 -12.89 -1.12 -3.80
N ALA A 75 -13.59 -2.09 -4.38
CA ALA A 75 -14.07 -2.00 -5.76
C ALA A 75 -15.57 -2.28 -5.78
N ILE A 76 -16.34 -1.39 -6.40
CA ILE A 76 -17.78 -1.54 -6.61
C ILE A 76 -18.09 -1.33 -8.09
N GLY A 77 -19.01 -2.13 -8.63
CA GLY A 77 -19.40 -2.04 -10.03
C GLY A 77 -20.86 -2.42 -10.23
N MET A 78 -21.46 -1.82 -11.25
CA MET A 78 -22.79 -2.13 -11.73
C MET A 78 -22.73 -2.45 -13.22
N GLU A 79 -23.51 -3.46 -13.62
CA GLU A 79 -23.66 -3.87 -15.00
C GLU A 79 -25.14 -3.91 -15.35
N TYR A 80 -25.49 -3.33 -16.50
CA TYR A 80 -26.84 -3.31 -17.03
C TYR A 80 -26.86 -3.82 -18.46
N TRP A 81 -27.66 -4.86 -18.72
CA TRP A 81 -27.86 -5.42 -20.05
C TRP A 81 -29.19 -4.97 -20.64
N TYR A 82 -29.13 -4.39 -21.83
CA TYR A 82 -30.29 -4.11 -22.66
C TYR A 82 -30.42 -5.16 -23.77
N ASN A 83 -31.54 -5.90 -23.76
CA ASN A 83 -31.88 -6.94 -24.73
C ASN A 83 -30.79 -8.00 -24.99
N LYS A 84 -29.85 -8.21 -24.05
CA LYS A 84 -28.69 -9.12 -24.21
C LYS A 84 -27.79 -8.79 -25.42
N LEU A 85 -27.99 -7.63 -26.04
CA LEU A 85 -27.28 -7.13 -27.21
C LEU A 85 -26.36 -5.97 -26.84
N PHE A 86 -26.75 -5.16 -25.85
CA PHE A 86 -25.99 -4.01 -25.39
C PHE A 86 -25.79 -4.09 -23.88
N ALA A 87 -24.59 -3.79 -23.40
CA ALA A 87 -24.25 -3.72 -21.99
C ALA A 87 -23.71 -2.33 -21.67
N ILE A 88 -24.09 -1.78 -20.52
CA ILE A 88 -23.41 -0.65 -19.90
C ILE A 88 -22.82 -1.13 -18.59
N ARG A 89 -21.57 -0.74 -18.34
CA ARG A 89 -20.85 -1.02 -17.09
C ARG A 89 -20.39 0.29 -16.50
N ALA A 90 -20.51 0.42 -15.20
CA ALA A 90 -19.89 1.49 -14.45
C ALA A 90 -19.26 0.91 -13.19
N GLY A 91 -18.13 1.45 -12.78
CA GLY A 91 -17.45 1.02 -11.57
C GLY A 91 -16.72 2.16 -10.90
N TYR A 92 -16.39 1.93 -9.64
CA TYR A 92 -15.58 2.80 -8.83
C TYR A 92 -14.58 1.96 -8.05
N PHE A 93 -13.33 2.40 -8.07
CA PHE A 93 -12.24 1.78 -7.34
C PHE A 93 -11.64 2.79 -6.38
N HIS A 94 -11.42 2.35 -5.14
CA HIS A 94 -10.84 3.14 -4.07
C HIS A 94 -9.77 2.34 -3.32
N GLU A 95 -8.58 2.91 -3.24
CA GLU A 95 -7.49 2.49 -2.38
C GLU A 95 -7.12 3.64 -1.45
N ALA A 96 -6.74 3.31 -0.21
CA ALA A 96 -6.39 4.33 0.77
C ALA A 96 -5.16 5.14 0.36
N ALA A 97 -5.14 6.40 0.80
CA ALA A 97 -4.11 7.36 0.46
C ALA A 97 -2.71 6.98 0.99
N SER A 98 -2.61 6.27 2.11
CA SER A 98 -1.34 5.84 2.70
C SER A 98 -0.67 4.67 1.98
N LYS A 99 -1.40 3.91 1.19
CA LYS A 99 -0.88 2.69 0.55
C LYS A 99 -0.49 2.92 -0.89
N GLY A 100 -1.43 3.43 -1.69
CA GLY A 100 -1.19 3.68 -3.11
C GLY A 100 -1.97 4.84 -3.70
N ASN A 101 -3.02 5.31 -3.00
CA ASN A 101 -3.90 6.39 -3.41
C ASN A 101 -4.47 6.24 -4.83
N ARG A 102 -4.70 4.99 -5.28
CA ARG A 102 -5.32 4.74 -6.59
C ARG A 102 -6.84 4.85 -6.45
N GLN A 103 -7.40 5.84 -7.10
CA GLN A 103 -8.84 6.06 -7.12
C GLN A 103 -9.28 6.42 -8.53
N PHE A 104 -10.27 5.71 -9.05
CA PHE A 104 -10.75 5.92 -10.41
C PHE A 104 -12.19 5.42 -10.59
N PHE A 105 -12.92 6.10 -11.47
CA PHE A 105 -14.17 5.60 -12.03
C PHE A 105 -13.87 4.83 -13.31
N THR A 106 -14.62 3.77 -13.55
CA THR A 106 -14.63 3.06 -14.82
C THR A 106 -16.00 3.18 -15.45
N VAL A 107 -16.03 3.38 -16.75
CA VAL A 107 -17.25 3.31 -17.54
C VAL A 107 -16.98 2.42 -18.74
N GLY A 108 -17.95 1.60 -19.13
CA GLY A 108 -17.79 0.69 -20.24
C GLY A 108 -19.10 0.43 -20.95
N ALA A 109 -18.98 0.04 -22.21
CA ALA A 109 -20.11 -0.35 -23.05
C ALA A 109 -19.73 -1.63 -23.80
N GLY A 110 -20.67 -2.56 -23.91
CA GLY A 110 -20.50 -3.80 -24.65
C GLY A 110 -21.59 -3.95 -25.71
N ILE A 111 -21.26 -4.52 -26.86
CA ILE A 111 -22.22 -4.95 -27.87
C ILE A 111 -21.97 -6.42 -28.18
N LYS A 112 -23.03 -7.22 -28.20
CA LYS A 112 -22.99 -8.64 -28.53
C LYS A 112 -23.94 -8.94 -29.68
N TYR A 113 -23.42 -9.49 -30.77
CA TYR A 113 -24.20 -9.92 -31.93
C TYR A 113 -23.89 -11.37 -32.30
N ASN A 114 -24.84 -12.27 -32.02
CA ASN A 114 -24.80 -13.71 -32.28
C ASN A 114 -23.55 -14.43 -31.72
N VAL A 115 -22.42 -14.40 -32.43
CA VAL A 115 -21.14 -15.04 -32.08
C VAL A 115 -20.01 -14.01 -31.86
N PHE A 116 -20.25 -12.74 -32.17
CA PHE A 116 -19.27 -11.66 -32.05
C PHE A 116 -19.62 -10.72 -30.89
N GLY A 117 -18.61 -10.29 -30.13
CA GLY A 117 -18.76 -9.35 -29.02
C GLY A 117 -17.64 -8.32 -29.04
N LEU A 118 -17.99 -7.06 -28.75
CA LEU A 118 -17.07 -5.95 -28.59
C LEU A 118 -17.34 -5.28 -27.25
N ASP A 119 -16.30 -5.06 -26.46
CA ASP A 119 -16.37 -4.36 -25.19
C ASP A 119 -15.39 -3.18 -25.20
N PHE A 120 -15.91 -2.01 -24.83
CA PHE A 120 -15.16 -0.77 -24.66
C PHE A 120 -15.17 -0.40 -23.18
N ALA A 121 -14.03 0.06 -22.68
CA ALA A 121 -13.91 0.56 -21.31
C ALA A 121 -13.02 1.81 -21.31
N TYR A 122 -13.38 2.76 -20.44
CA TYR A 122 -12.63 3.98 -20.18
C TYR A 122 -12.46 4.16 -18.69
N LEU A 123 -11.27 4.58 -18.28
CA LEU A 123 -10.88 4.78 -16.89
C LEU A 123 -10.66 6.27 -16.65
N ILE A 124 -11.41 6.81 -15.70
CA ILE A 124 -11.39 8.21 -15.30
C ILE A 124 -10.73 8.28 -13.91
N PRO A 125 -9.47 8.71 -13.80
CA PRO A 125 -8.82 8.88 -12.51
C PRO A 125 -9.49 10.01 -11.72
N THR A 126 -9.80 9.79 -10.44
CA THR A 126 -10.37 10.85 -9.57
C THR A 126 -9.32 11.73 -8.93
N THR A 127 -8.09 11.22 -8.80
CA THR A 127 -6.95 11.98 -8.27
C THR A 127 -6.05 12.41 -9.42
N GLN A 128 -5.87 13.72 -9.55
CA GLN A 128 -4.98 14.34 -10.52
C GLN A 128 -3.53 14.22 -10.01
N ARG A 129 -2.81 13.18 -10.42
CA ARG A 129 -1.34 13.15 -10.25
C ARG A 129 -0.70 14.07 -11.29
N ASN A 130 -0.82 15.37 -11.09
CA ASN A 130 0.07 16.33 -11.73
C ASN A 130 1.22 16.61 -10.76
N PRO A 131 2.49 16.34 -11.14
CA PRO A 131 3.64 16.74 -10.33
C PRO A 131 3.97 18.25 -10.41
N LEU A 132 3.11 19.08 -11.02
CA LEU A 132 3.28 20.52 -11.14
C LEU A 132 1.92 21.23 -11.11
N GLU A 133 1.42 21.49 -9.90
CA GLU A 133 0.55 22.64 -9.57
C GLU A 133 0.95 23.17 -8.19
#